data_AF-A0A812JVX8-F1
#
_entry.id   AF-A0A812JVX8-F1
#
_cell.length_a   1.000
_cell.length_b   1.000
_cell.length_c   1.000
_cell.angle_alpha   90.00
_cell.angle_beta   90.00
_cell.angle_gamma   90.00
#
_symmetry.space_group_name_H-M   'P 1'
#
loop_
_entity.id
_entity.type
_entity.pdbx_description
1 polymer ?
#
loop_
_entity_poly.entity_id
_entity_poly.type
_entity_poly.pdbx_seq_one_letter_code
_entity_poly.pdbx_strand_id
1 'polypeptide(L)'
;MEVPLGILPGGGACVNLRRLLGAGRAMEVVLSGDDVDAQTAERWGLLNRCFEDKARLRAHVDALAARLASFPPEALRCAKEAVLAAERMPHTEALKENLMLFYRSTRGPEAKQRMESFLKNGGQTLAGEQELQRTLSKL
;
A
#
# COMPACT_ATOMS: atom_id res chain seq x y z
N MET A 1 2.15 1.03 8.31
CA MET A 1 1.28 -0.13 7.95
C MET A 1 0.39 -0.50 9.13
N GLU A 2 -0.66 -1.31 8.90
CA GLU A 2 -1.77 -1.54 9.82
C GLU A 2 -1.49 -2.54 10.96
N VAL A 3 -0.58 -3.51 10.77
CA VAL A 3 -0.31 -4.57 11.76
C VAL A 3 0.11 -4.06 13.15
N PRO A 4 0.98 -3.03 13.28
CA PRO A 4 1.30 -2.40 14.57
C PRO A 4 0.09 -1.85 15.35
N LEU A 5 -1.00 -1.52 14.66
CA LEU A 5 -2.27 -1.10 15.28
C LEU A 5 -3.16 -2.29 15.71
N GLY A 6 -2.69 -3.53 15.52
CA GLY A 6 -3.41 -4.75 15.85
C GLY A 6 -4.41 -5.19 14.77
N ILE A 7 -4.32 -4.63 13.57
CA ILE A 7 -5.25 -4.91 12.47
C ILE A 7 -4.52 -5.34 11.20
N LEU A 8 -5.17 -6.17 10.39
CA LEU A 8 -4.66 -6.53 9.07
C LEU A 8 -4.84 -5.35 8.08
N PRO A 9 -3.98 -5.16 7.06
CA PRO A 9 -4.23 -4.19 6.00
C PRO A 9 -5.52 -4.45 5.21
N GLY A 10 -6.58 -3.68 5.53
CA GLY A 10 -7.93 -3.91 5.03
C GLY A 10 -8.15 -3.57 3.56
N GLY A 11 -7.32 -2.69 2.99
CA GLY A 11 -7.41 -2.25 1.59
C GLY A 11 -6.92 -3.25 0.55
N GLY A 12 -6.62 -4.50 0.94
CA GLY A 12 -6.10 -5.54 0.05
C GLY A 12 -4.57 -5.51 -0.14
N ALA A 13 -3.84 -4.76 0.69
CA ALA A 13 -2.38 -4.64 0.57
C ALA A 13 -1.68 -6.00 0.67
N CYS A 14 -2.11 -6.92 1.56
CA CYS A 14 -1.53 -8.27 1.64
C CYS A 14 -1.61 -9.03 0.31
N VAL A 15 -2.70 -8.83 -0.43
CA VAL A 15 -2.98 -9.51 -1.70
C VAL A 15 -2.22 -8.89 -2.86
N ASN A 16 -2.11 -7.55 -2.89
CA ASN A 16 -1.42 -6.82 -3.94
C ASN A 16 0.10 -6.85 -3.77
N LEU A 17 0.61 -6.64 -2.55
CA LEU A 17 2.04 -6.73 -2.25
C LEU A 17 2.57 -8.14 -2.53
N ARG A 18 1.77 -9.19 -2.29
CA ARG A 18 2.18 -10.56 -2.65
C ARG A 18 2.41 -10.73 -4.16
N ARG A 19 1.62 -10.07 -5.00
CA ARG A 19 1.80 -10.11 -6.46
C ARG A 19 3.01 -9.30 -6.90
N LEU A 20 3.13 -8.08 -6.38
CA LEU A 20 4.19 -7.16 -6.78
C LEU A 20 5.57 -7.60 -6.28
N LEU A 21 5.67 -8.05 -5.02
CA LEU A 21 6.94 -8.26 -4.33
C LEU A 21 7.30 -9.73 -4.11
N GLY A 22 6.36 -10.66 -4.37
CA GLY A 22 6.47 -12.05 -3.97
C GLY A 22 6.25 -12.26 -2.46
N ALA A 23 6.48 -13.49 -1.99
CA ALA A 23 6.16 -13.92 -0.62
C ALA A 23 6.91 -13.14 0.46
N GLY A 24 8.25 -13.18 0.38
CA GLY A 24 9.13 -12.76 1.45
C GLY A 24 9.02 -11.26 1.70
N ARG A 25 9.18 -10.46 0.65
CA ARG A 25 9.09 -8.99 0.74
C ARG A 25 7.70 -8.50 1.12
N ALA A 26 6.64 -9.18 0.66
CA ALA A 26 5.29 -8.82 1.11
C ALA A 26 5.11 -9.07 2.61
N MET A 27 5.62 -10.20 3.13
CA MET A 27 5.61 -10.47 4.56
C MET A 27 6.47 -9.49 5.34
N GLU A 28 7.66 -9.16 4.84
CA GLU A 28 8.56 -8.17 5.44
C GLU A 28 7.82 -6.83 5.65
N VAL A 29 7.24 -6.27 4.58
CA VAL A 29 6.50 -4.99 4.65
C VAL A 29 5.26 -5.06 5.51
N VAL A 30 4.42 -6.11 5.35
CA VAL A 30 3.14 -6.20 6.05
C VAL A 30 3.33 -6.46 7.54
N LEU A 31 4.25 -7.36 7.90
CA LEU A 31 4.37 -7.84 9.28
C LEU A 31 5.26 -6.95 10.14
N SER A 32 6.35 -6.38 9.58
CA SER A 32 7.19 -5.45 10.35
C SER A 32 6.48 -4.11 10.56
N GLY A 33 5.75 -3.69 9.54
CA GLY A 33 5.08 -2.41 9.48
C GLY A 33 6.01 -1.21 9.31
N ASP A 34 7.26 -1.48 8.94
CA ASP A 34 8.29 -0.48 8.66
C ASP A 34 8.02 0.31 7.38
N ASP A 35 8.62 1.49 7.31
CA ASP A 35 8.62 2.31 6.10
C ASP A 35 9.67 1.79 5.11
N VAL A 36 9.32 1.81 3.82
CA VAL A 36 10.22 1.43 2.73
C VAL A 36 10.59 2.68 1.94
N ASP A 37 11.89 2.94 1.78
CA ASP A 37 12.36 4.07 0.99
C ASP A 37 12.08 3.88 -0.51
N ALA A 38 12.05 4.99 -1.26
CA ALA A 38 11.65 4.97 -2.66
C ALA A 38 12.57 4.15 -3.56
N GLN A 39 13.89 4.11 -3.28
CA GLN A 39 14.85 3.37 -4.09
C GLN A 39 14.69 1.86 -3.87
N THR A 40 14.51 1.45 -2.62
CA THR A 40 14.21 0.06 -2.25
C THR A 40 12.87 -0.38 -2.84
N ALA A 41 11.84 0.45 -2.71
CA ALA A 41 10.52 0.17 -3.26
C ALA A 41 10.53 0.02 -4.79
N GLU A 42 11.30 0.84 -5.52
CA GLU A 42 11.51 0.65 -6.97
C GLU A 42 12.22 -0.66 -7.28
N ARG A 43 13.36 -0.95 -6.62
CA ARG A 43 14.11 -2.22 -6.82
C ARG A 43 13.28 -3.45 -6.53
N TRP A 44 12.32 -3.35 -5.60
CA TRP A 44 11.44 -4.44 -5.23
C TRP A 44 10.25 -4.62 -6.16
N GLY A 45 9.95 -3.62 -7.00
CA GLY A 45 8.77 -3.62 -7.87
C GLY A 45 7.50 -3.08 -7.20
N LEU A 46 7.61 -2.46 -6.01
CA LEU A 46 6.50 -1.77 -5.36
C LEU A 46 6.18 -0.45 -6.06
N LEU A 47 7.20 0.28 -6.50
CA LEU A 47 7.08 1.48 -7.32
C LEU A 47 7.59 1.20 -8.73
N ASN A 48 6.92 1.77 -9.74
CA ASN A 48 7.40 1.69 -11.12
C ASN A 48 8.71 2.44 -11.34
N ARG A 49 8.91 3.56 -10.63
CA ARG A 49 10.11 4.38 -10.73
C ARG A 49 10.31 5.28 -9.51
N CYS A 50 11.56 5.52 -9.11
CA CYS A 50 11.92 6.58 -8.17
C CYS A 50 12.70 7.71 -8.87
N PHE A 51 12.73 8.90 -8.27
CA PHE A 51 13.38 10.08 -8.83
C PHE A 51 14.22 10.79 -7.77
N GLU A 52 15.33 11.40 -8.20
CA GLU A 52 16.26 12.15 -7.34
C GLU A 52 15.60 13.33 -6.63
N ASP A 53 14.66 14.01 -7.31
CA ASP A 53 14.00 15.20 -6.78
C ASP A 53 12.54 15.34 -7.25
N LYS A 54 11.82 16.24 -6.58
CA LYS A 54 10.40 16.53 -6.85
C LYS A 54 10.18 17.15 -8.24
N ALA A 55 11.13 17.90 -8.78
CA ALA A 55 10.98 18.57 -10.06
C ALA A 55 11.03 17.55 -11.21
N ARG A 56 11.99 16.62 -11.16
CA ARG A 56 12.09 15.50 -12.11
C ARG A 56 10.89 14.56 -12.03
N LEU A 57 10.42 14.25 -10.81
CA LEU A 57 9.18 13.51 -10.61
C LEU A 57 8.01 14.18 -11.32
N ARG A 58 7.79 15.48 -11.07
CA ARG A 58 6.69 16.24 -11.69
C ARG A 58 6.79 16.26 -13.20
N ALA A 59 7.96 16.62 -13.75
CA ALA A 59 8.17 16.68 -15.19
C ALA A 59 7.91 15.32 -15.86
N HIS A 60 8.32 14.21 -15.24
CA HIS A 60 8.06 12.88 -15.78
C HIS A 60 6.57 12.52 -15.75
N VAL A 61 5.88 12.79 -14.63
CA VAL A 61 4.44 12.53 -14.48
C VAL A 61 3.64 13.36 -15.50
N ASP A 62 3.95 14.65 -15.65
CA ASP A 62 3.28 15.54 -16.60
C ASP A 62 3.47 15.06 -18.04
N ALA A 63 4.71 14.69 -18.40
CA ALA A 63 5.01 14.16 -19.73
C ALA A 63 4.31 12.82 -20.01
N LEU A 64 4.26 11.92 -19.03
CA LEU A 64 3.57 10.63 -19.16
C LEU A 64 2.06 10.84 -19.32
N ALA A 65 1.46 11.70 -18.49
CA ALA A 65 0.04 12.02 -18.57
C ALA A 65 -0.32 12.67 -19.92
N ALA A 66 0.46 13.65 -20.38
CA ALA A 66 0.28 14.28 -21.68
C ALA A 66 0.39 13.27 -22.84
N ARG A 67 1.37 12.35 -22.76
CA ARG A 67 1.53 11.28 -23.73
C ARG A 67 0.31 10.36 -23.77
N LEU A 68 -0.17 9.88 -22.61
CA LEU A 68 -1.36 9.03 -22.56
C LEU A 68 -2.61 9.75 -23.08
N ALA A 69 -2.79 11.03 -22.73
CA ALA A 69 -3.91 11.84 -23.20
C ALA A 69 -3.92 12.04 -24.74
N SER A 70 -2.77 11.88 -25.41
CA SER A 70 -2.67 11.96 -26.87
C SER A 70 -3.13 10.69 -27.61
N PHE A 71 -3.44 9.60 -26.90
CA PHE A 71 -3.80 8.32 -27.50
C PHE A 71 -5.32 8.11 -27.59
N PRO A 72 -5.81 7.26 -28.53
CA PRO A 72 -7.23 6.91 -28.59
C PRO A 72 -7.72 6.30 -27.27
N PRO A 73 -8.76 6.86 -26.62
CA PRO A 73 -9.24 6.39 -25.32
C PRO A 73 -9.66 4.92 -25.30
N GLU A 74 -10.25 4.44 -26.40
CA GLU A 74 -10.67 3.04 -26.53
C GLU A 74 -9.47 2.08 -26.49
N ALA A 75 -8.39 2.42 -27.19
CA ALA A 75 -7.17 1.60 -27.20
C ALA A 75 -6.54 1.52 -25.79
N LEU A 76 -6.51 2.64 -25.06
CA LEU A 76 -6.05 2.67 -23.67
C LEU A 76 -6.91 1.78 -22.76
N ARG A 77 -8.24 1.82 -22.93
CA ARG A 77 -9.17 0.98 -22.17
C ARG A 77 -8.93 -0.49 -22.43
N CYS A 78 -8.93 -0.92 -23.70
CA CYS A 78 -8.72 -2.32 -24.07
C CYS A 78 -7.35 -2.84 -23.58
N ALA A 79 -6.28 -2.04 -23.73
CA ALA A 79 -4.95 -2.42 -23.25
C ALA A 79 -4.93 -2.60 -21.73
N LYS A 80 -5.53 -1.66 -20.97
CA LYS A 80 -5.64 -1.77 -19.51
C LYS A 80 -6.46 -2.99 -19.11
N GLU A 81 -7.57 -3.26 -19.78
CA GLU A 81 -8.40 -4.43 -19.52
C GLU A 81 -7.65 -5.74 -19.78
N ALA A 82 -6.89 -5.84 -20.86
CA ALA A 82 -6.07 -7.01 -21.18
C ALA A 82 -4.98 -7.25 -20.13
N VAL A 83 -4.27 -6.20 -19.71
CA VAL A 83 -3.26 -6.28 -18.64
C VAL A 83 -3.89 -6.72 -17.32
N LEU A 84 -5.03 -6.13 -16.92
CA LEU A 84 -5.72 -6.50 -15.70
C LEU A 84 -6.35 -7.90 -15.77
N ALA A 85 -6.71 -8.38 -16.97
CA ALA A 85 -7.26 -9.71 -17.20
C ALA A 85 -6.22 -10.83 -16.99
N ALA A 86 -4.94 -10.56 -17.28
CA ALA A 86 -3.86 -11.52 -17.17
C ALA A 86 -3.68 -12.11 -15.76
N GLU A 87 -4.18 -11.44 -14.71
CA GLU A 87 -4.09 -11.88 -13.31
C GLU A 87 -5.45 -12.18 -12.65
N ARG A 88 -6.53 -12.28 -13.44
CA ARG A 88 -7.89 -12.00 -12.95
C ARG A 88 -8.68 -13.17 -12.35
N MET A 89 -8.06 -14.32 -12.03
CA MET A 89 -8.70 -15.42 -11.27
C MET A 89 -7.72 -16.15 -10.32
N PRO A 90 -8.05 -16.41 -9.03
CA PRO A 90 -9.10 -15.85 -8.18
C PRO A 90 -8.53 -14.76 -7.25
N HIS A 91 -8.27 -13.57 -7.79
CA HIS A 91 -7.88 -12.38 -7.00
C HIS A 91 -9.01 -11.93 -6.08
N THR A 92 -10.24 -12.03 -6.56
CA THR A 92 -11.43 -11.58 -5.86
C THR A 92 -11.69 -12.40 -4.59
N GLU A 93 -11.45 -13.70 -4.62
CA GLU A 93 -11.55 -14.60 -3.46
C GLU A 93 -10.47 -14.27 -2.43
N ALA A 94 -9.23 -14.02 -2.86
CA ALA A 94 -8.16 -13.58 -1.97
C ALA A 94 -8.49 -12.21 -1.31
N LEU A 95 -9.11 -11.29 -2.04
CA LEU A 95 -9.58 -10.02 -1.49
C LEU A 95 -10.75 -10.20 -0.51
N LYS A 96 -11.70 -11.11 -0.80
CA LYS A 96 -12.78 -11.47 0.12
C LYS A 96 -12.23 -12.05 1.42
N GLU A 97 -11.29 -12.99 1.33
CA GLU A 97 -10.61 -13.56 2.49
C GLU A 97 -9.86 -12.47 3.27
N ASN A 98 -9.11 -11.60 2.59
CA ASN A 98 -8.43 -10.46 3.22
C ASN A 98 -9.42 -9.57 4.00
N LEU A 99 -10.58 -9.28 3.42
CA LEU A 99 -11.62 -8.48 4.06
C LEU A 99 -12.21 -9.19 5.29
N MET A 100 -12.45 -10.51 5.21
CA MET A 100 -12.93 -11.30 6.35
C MET A 100 -11.91 -11.33 7.49
N LEU A 101 -10.62 -11.52 7.18
CA LEU A 101 -9.53 -11.48 8.15
C LEU A 101 -9.36 -10.08 8.76
N PHE A 102 -9.54 -9.03 7.95
CA PHE A 102 -9.57 -7.66 8.44
C PHE A 102 -10.69 -7.47 9.48
N TYR A 103 -11.94 -7.83 9.17
CA TYR A 103 -13.05 -7.73 10.12
C TYR A 103 -12.86 -8.55 11.38
N ARG A 104 -12.18 -9.69 11.29
CA ARG A 104 -11.79 -10.46 12.47
C ARG A 104 -10.78 -9.69 13.30
N SER A 105 -9.74 -9.13 12.68
CA SER A 105 -8.67 -8.41 13.39
C SER A 105 -9.18 -7.16 14.11
N THR A 106 -10.10 -6.41 13.50
CA THR A 106 -10.68 -5.19 14.12
C THR A 106 -11.55 -5.47 15.34
N ARG A 107 -12.01 -6.72 15.52
CA ARG A 107 -12.77 -7.17 16.69
C ARG A 107 -11.88 -7.74 17.80
N GLY A 108 -10.56 -7.83 17.58
CA GLY A 108 -9.61 -8.25 18.61
C GLY A 108 -9.51 -7.21 19.74
N PRO A 109 -9.35 -7.64 21.00
CA PRO A 109 -9.24 -6.71 22.13
C PRO A 109 -8.02 -5.78 22.00
N GLU A 110 -6.92 -6.27 21.43
CA GLU A 110 -5.69 -5.50 21.20
C GLU A 110 -5.89 -4.39 20.17
N ALA A 111 -6.70 -4.61 19.13
CA ALA A 111 -6.94 -3.62 18.08
C ALA A 111 -7.57 -2.35 18.63
N LYS A 112 -8.57 -2.51 19.52
CA LYS A 112 -9.22 -1.37 20.18
C LYS A 112 -8.24 -0.65 21.11
N GLN A 113 -7.54 -1.39 21.98
CA GLN A 113 -6.58 -0.82 22.93
C GLN A 113 -5.44 -0.07 22.23
N ARG A 114 -4.87 -0.64 21.17
CA ARG A 114 -3.79 -0.03 20.39
C ARG A 114 -4.26 1.20 19.65
N MET A 115 -5.46 1.19 19.08
CA MET A 115 -6.02 2.38 18.43
C MET A 115 -6.26 3.52 19.43
N GLU A 116 -6.79 3.22 20.62
CA GLU A 116 -6.95 4.22 21.68
C GLU A 116 -5.60 4.81 22.12
N SER A 117 -4.58 3.95 22.29
CA SER A 117 -3.22 4.37 22.60
C SER A 117 -2.62 5.22 21.47
N PHE A 118 -2.84 4.83 20.21
CA PHE A 118 -2.35 5.56 19.03
C PHE A 118 -2.89 6.98 18.97
N LEU A 119 -4.21 7.14 19.09
CA LEU A 119 -4.85 8.46 19.12
C LEU A 119 -4.35 9.31 20.30
N LYS A 120 -4.22 8.71 21.49
CA LYS A 120 -3.68 9.40 22.68
C LYS A 120 -2.24 9.88 22.49
N ASN A 121 -1.43 9.12 21.75
CA ASN A 121 -0.02 9.42 21.48
C ASN A 121 0.20 10.33 20.27
N GLY A 122 -0.86 10.94 19.72
CA GLY A 122 -0.76 11.91 18.62
C GLY A 122 -1.02 11.32 17.24
N GLY A 123 -1.50 10.09 17.13
CA GLY A 123 -2.04 9.55 15.89
C GLY A 123 -3.12 10.47 15.31
N GLN A 124 -3.16 10.60 13.99
CA GLN A 124 -3.98 11.58 13.26
C GLN A 124 -3.65 13.06 13.52
N THR A 125 -2.52 13.38 14.16
CA THR A 125 -1.95 14.73 14.19
C THR A 125 -0.77 14.83 13.23
N LEU A 126 -0.51 16.01 12.66
CA LEU A 126 0.61 16.20 11.73
C LEU A 126 1.96 15.72 12.30
N ALA A 127 2.26 16.10 13.55
CA ALA A 127 3.52 15.74 14.19
C ALA A 127 3.61 14.23 14.48
N GLY A 128 2.50 13.60 14.89
CA GLY A 128 2.48 12.16 15.15
C GLY A 128 2.56 11.32 13.88
N GLU A 129 1.98 11.78 12.77
CA GLU A 129 2.03 11.10 11.47
C GLU A 129 3.38 11.30 10.75
N GLN A 130 4.07 12.43 10.94
CA GLN A 130 5.42 12.63 10.39
C GLN A 130 6.44 11.67 11.00
N GLU A 131 6.26 11.32 12.28
CA GLU A 131 7.11 10.41 13.03
C GLU A 131 6.34 9.11 13.35
N LEU A 132 5.59 8.58 12.36
CA LEU A 132 4.64 7.50 12.58
C LEU A 132 5.26 6.28 13.25
N GLN A 133 6.46 5.86 12.85
CA GLN A 133 7.18 4.74 13.48
C GLN A 133 7.44 4.97 14.97
N ARG A 134 7.76 6.21 15.36
CA ARG A 134 7.93 6.61 16.76
C ARG A 134 6.59 6.67 17.51
N THR A 135 5.51 7.00 16.83
CA THR A 135 4.16 6.99 17.42
C THR A 135 3.71 5.54 17.65
N LEU A 136 3.97 4.63 16.70
CA LEU A 136 3.63 3.22 16.78
C LEU A 136 4.46 2.45 17.82
N SER A 137 5.70 2.85 18.09
CA SER A 137 6.54 2.20 19.12
C SER A 137 6.06 2.43 20.56
N LYS A 138 5.08 3.31 20.77
CA LYS A 138 4.47 3.61 22.07
C LYS A 138 3.19 2.81 22.36
N LEU A 139 2.83 1.86 21.49
CA LEU A 139 1.58 1.09 21.53
C LEU A 139 1.65 -0.22 22.30
#